data_AF-A0A3E3I1N8-F1
#
_entry.id   AF-A0A3E3I1N8-F1
#
_cell.length_a   1.000
_cell.length_b   1.000
_cell.length_c   1.000
_cell.angle_alpha   90.00
_cell.angle_beta   90.00
_cell.angle_gamma   90.00
#
_symmetry.space_group_name_H-M   'P 1'
#
loop_
_entity.id
_entity.type
_entity.pdbx_description
1 polymer ?
#
loop_
_entity_poly.entity_id
_entity_poly.type
_entity_poly.pdbx_seq_one_letter_code
_entity_poly.pdbx_strand_id
1 'polypeptide(L)'
;MEKNTPITVPALTSLATAFLLSVTLLGGCGLPADNAADPVIDAGTASGAQSQDGSHAVSETQNGAQTDNAGQSFGGKALSQEDSSLLAALQEASEEEVLLFDCADYDNDGVREAFAFTGTRQDGYLKGHIWFAGAGGTQQLTPRRQTPDGQTVGDQPEYFQDRSAVLETADGLCYWYVETDGASSTLSFLWGIQDGSPYETVLSGKGMNLTKDGNDNFFLTQSSFDGGTDGTGHSYKPCYFYYAGGAFHEYGSCPLTQEEFLALEGAADCIAPFQAENYWIREIWLRGNGLIQVNMTDNSLNKTVACAMEDGSLAVISENDGLSGTLIGEIVSADWFGGQNALQSLWDQKNNGQDGLFAALQPNENAWYDLNGDGLPEMICFKTDYDEESYRSEGISIEIDGREVWSLKQGAAGYYVWVTDLDAADGKKELVLKGQEENDCIFMLKLLSYENDALKELGDLAETSVLNGTGNLYRISSWDEGYGNYIKIPGDGTLSVWADTPVFVNGLGCYYVKLSFRCSDNGFTQLQQDEYEMKVPWMYGEPFVYTAQAALPFFDSPEDQPSGVPSFILDPGDQMYCLALAPCTEELIFVKMERTDGSEKGWMLFSETQLFTELPGWG
;
A
#
# COMPACT_ATOMS: atom_id res chain seq x y z
N MET A 1 -45.12 47.03 -12.49
CA MET A 1 -44.74 48.11 -13.42
C MET A 1 -43.23 48.11 -13.48
N GLU A 2 -42.68 48.14 -14.70
CA GLU A 2 -41.25 48.29 -15.10
C GLU A 2 -40.31 47.17 -14.56
N LYS A 3 -39.89 46.13 -15.29
CA LYS A 3 -39.28 45.99 -16.65
C LYS A 3 -38.07 46.91 -16.89
N ASN A 4 -36.87 46.33 -16.85
CA ASN A 4 -35.86 46.45 -17.93
C ASN A 4 -34.71 45.42 -17.79
N THR A 5 -34.82 44.38 -18.62
CA THR A 5 -33.89 43.80 -19.63
C THR A 5 -32.35 43.84 -19.42
N PRO A 6 -31.63 42.75 -19.81
CA PRO A 6 -30.20 42.54 -19.54
C PRO A 6 -29.29 43.11 -20.64
N ILE A 7 -28.01 43.30 -20.28
CA ILE A 7 -26.94 43.69 -21.21
C ILE A 7 -26.20 42.43 -21.65
N THR A 8 -26.11 42.24 -22.96
CA THR A 8 -25.27 41.25 -23.64
C THR A 8 -24.39 41.93 -24.68
N VAL A 9 -23.31 41.22 -25.06
CA VAL A 9 -22.50 41.30 -26.31
C VAL A 9 -21.29 42.27 -26.23
N PRO A 10 -20.07 41.93 -26.72
CA PRO A 10 -19.80 41.01 -27.83
C PRO A 10 -18.75 39.90 -27.67
N ALA A 11 -19.00 38.86 -28.46
CA ALA A 11 -18.03 37.89 -28.95
C ALA A 11 -16.89 38.57 -29.72
N LEU A 12 -15.65 38.16 -29.43
CA LEU A 12 -14.53 38.28 -30.34
C LEU A 12 -14.22 36.90 -30.91
N THR A 13 -14.63 36.68 -32.15
CA THR A 13 -14.04 35.68 -33.04
C THR A 13 -12.86 36.32 -33.78
N SER A 14 -11.69 35.66 -33.71
CA SER A 14 -10.65 35.52 -34.75
C SER A 14 -9.23 35.62 -34.17
N LEU A 15 -8.50 34.51 -34.15
CA LEU A 15 -7.39 34.29 -35.08
C LEU A 15 -6.95 32.82 -35.01
N ALA A 16 -7.20 32.11 -36.10
CA ALA A 16 -6.52 30.86 -36.40
C ALA A 16 -5.05 31.17 -36.69
N THR A 17 -4.13 30.58 -35.94
CA THR A 17 -2.73 30.46 -36.35
C THR A 17 -2.34 28.99 -36.27
N ALA A 18 -2.52 28.30 -37.39
CA ALA A 18 -1.84 27.05 -37.66
C ALA A 18 -0.37 27.39 -37.96
N PHE A 19 0.60 26.86 -37.23
CA PHE A 19 1.96 26.72 -37.74
C PHE A 19 2.71 25.54 -37.11
N LEU A 20 2.87 24.52 -37.96
CA LEU A 20 3.95 23.54 -38.08
C LEU A 20 4.19 22.46 -37.02
N LEU A 21 3.83 21.23 -37.42
CA LEU A 21 4.69 20.06 -37.28
C LEU A 21 6.13 20.43 -37.72
N SER A 22 7.09 20.25 -36.83
CA SER A 22 8.49 20.08 -37.19
C SER A 22 8.97 18.74 -36.65
N VAL A 23 8.91 17.74 -37.53
CA VAL A 23 9.80 16.58 -37.54
C VAL A 23 11.23 17.10 -37.41
N THR A 24 11.93 16.74 -36.34
CA THR A 24 13.40 16.82 -36.30
C THR A 24 13.96 15.42 -36.21
N LEU A 25 14.69 15.08 -37.28
CA LEU A 25 15.50 13.89 -37.42
C LEU A 25 16.57 13.83 -36.32
N LEU A 26 16.76 12.61 -35.80
CA LEU A 26 18.03 11.92 -35.60
C LEU A 26 19.30 12.79 -35.71
N GLY A 27 19.91 13.03 -34.56
CA GLY A 27 21.30 13.44 -34.42
C GLY A 27 21.88 12.75 -33.20
N GLY A 28 22.56 11.63 -33.42
CA GLY A 28 23.25 10.89 -32.36
C GLY A 28 24.38 11.71 -31.76
N CYS A 29 24.44 11.69 -30.43
CA CYS A 29 25.65 11.92 -29.65
C CYS A 29 25.70 10.78 -28.63
N GLY A 30 26.49 9.76 -28.95
CA GLY A 30 26.80 8.68 -28.01
C GLY A 30 27.78 9.16 -26.93
N LEU A 31 27.54 8.71 -25.71
CA LEU A 31 28.54 8.50 -24.67
C LEU A 31 28.13 7.24 -23.88
N PRO A 32 29.12 6.51 -23.31
CA PRO A 32 29.12 5.06 -23.24
C PRO A 32 28.29 4.47 -22.10
N ALA A 33 27.76 3.27 -22.35
CA ALA A 33 27.22 2.38 -21.33
C ALA A 33 28.34 1.95 -20.38
N ASP A 34 28.27 2.40 -19.14
CA ASP A 34 28.97 1.74 -18.04
C ASP A 34 28.13 0.54 -17.61
N ASN A 35 28.63 -0.64 -17.96
CA ASN A 35 28.09 -1.94 -17.57
C ASN A 35 28.20 -2.10 -16.05
N ALA A 36 27.08 -2.07 -15.33
CA ALA A 36 26.96 -2.76 -14.06
C ALA A 36 26.69 -4.24 -14.37
N ALA A 37 27.56 -5.11 -13.85
CA ALA A 37 27.61 -6.53 -14.16
C ALA A 37 26.37 -7.30 -13.68
N ASP A 38 25.83 -8.15 -14.55
CA ASP A 38 24.83 -9.16 -14.21
C ASP A 38 25.41 -10.16 -13.18
N PRO A 39 24.72 -10.42 -12.05
CA PRO A 39 24.99 -11.62 -11.26
C PRO A 39 24.36 -12.83 -11.95
N VAL A 40 25.23 -13.77 -12.30
CA VAL A 40 24.94 -15.07 -12.93
C VAL A 40 24.32 -16.03 -11.91
N ILE A 41 23.23 -16.70 -12.28
CA ILE A 41 22.78 -17.94 -11.60
C ILE A 41 23.70 -19.08 -12.04
N ASP A 42 24.46 -19.62 -11.09
CA ASP A 42 25.38 -20.75 -11.30
C ASP A 42 24.59 -22.06 -11.41
N ALA A 43 24.45 -22.58 -12.64
CA ALA A 43 23.90 -23.90 -12.89
C ALA A 43 24.98 -24.97 -12.62
N GLY A 44 24.94 -25.56 -11.42
CA GLY A 44 25.83 -26.63 -11.00
C GLY A 44 25.86 -27.80 -11.98
N THR A 45 26.98 -27.98 -12.68
CA THR A 45 27.29 -29.18 -13.47
C THR A 45 28.42 -29.97 -12.80
N ALA A 46 28.07 -31.08 -12.16
CA ALA A 46 29.05 -32.05 -11.67
C ALA A 46 29.62 -32.84 -12.87
N SER A 47 30.89 -32.61 -13.17
CA SER A 47 31.65 -33.38 -14.17
C SER A 47 32.34 -34.59 -13.53
N GLY A 48 32.29 -35.73 -14.21
CA GLY A 48 33.05 -36.92 -13.85
C GLY A 48 33.21 -37.88 -15.03
N ALA A 49 34.48 -38.14 -15.37
CA ALA A 49 35.02 -39.27 -16.14
C ALA A 49 35.16 -39.17 -17.68
N GLN A 50 36.37 -38.73 -18.06
CA GLN A 50 37.39 -39.40 -18.91
C GLN A 50 37.03 -40.02 -20.27
N SER A 51 37.76 -39.48 -21.26
CA SER A 51 38.10 -39.96 -22.60
C SER A 51 38.48 -41.44 -22.75
N GLN A 52 38.07 -42.07 -23.84
CA GLN A 52 38.95 -42.92 -24.65
C GLN A 52 38.55 -42.99 -26.13
N ASP A 53 39.59 -42.92 -26.95
CA ASP A 53 39.66 -42.91 -28.41
C ASP A 53 39.53 -44.34 -28.98
N GLY A 54 38.95 -44.50 -30.17
CA GLY A 54 38.81 -45.81 -30.82
C GLY A 54 38.09 -45.80 -32.17
N SER A 55 38.85 -46.01 -33.24
CA SER A 55 38.46 -45.98 -34.66
C SER A 55 37.94 -47.31 -35.23
N HIS A 56 37.28 -47.21 -36.40
CA HIS A 56 36.85 -48.26 -37.37
C HIS A 56 35.57 -49.04 -36.97
N ALA A 57 34.54 -49.25 -37.80
CA ALA A 57 34.48 -49.64 -39.21
C ALA A 57 33.01 -49.58 -39.73
N VAL A 58 32.82 -49.48 -41.05
CA VAL A 58 31.50 -49.54 -41.73
C VAL A 58 31.06 -51.00 -41.92
N SER A 59 29.80 -51.31 -41.61
CA SER A 59 29.08 -52.41 -42.25
C SER A 59 27.56 -52.15 -42.26
N GLU A 60 26.99 -52.03 -43.46
CA GLU A 60 25.55 -52.06 -43.71
C GLU A 60 24.99 -53.47 -43.50
N THR A 61 23.86 -53.61 -42.79
CA THR A 61 22.82 -54.59 -43.14
C THR A 61 21.47 -54.21 -42.53
N GLN A 62 20.41 -54.45 -43.31
CA GLN A 62 19.05 -53.92 -43.19
C GLN A 62 18.15 -54.59 -42.12
N ASN A 63 17.13 -53.81 -41.72
CA ASN A 63 15.76 -54.19 -41.36
C ASN A 63 15.51 -54.99 -40.08
N GLY A 64 15.19 -54.23 -39.02
CA GLY A 64 14.16 -54.57 -38.05
C GLY A 64 13.50 -53.25 -37.62
N ALA A 65 12.19 -53.12 -37.80
CA ALA A 65 11.43 -51.97 -37.36
C ALA A 65 11.47 -51.87 -35.82
N GLN A 66 12.45 -51.15 -35.32
CA GLN A 66 12.44 -50.52 -34.00
C GLN A 66 11.95 -49.10 -34.26
N THR A 67 10.86 -48.71 -33.61
CA THR A 67 10.53 -47.29 -33.45
C THR A 67 11.67 -46.67 -32.66
N ASP A 68 12.62 -46.07 -33.38
CA ASP A 68 13.67 -45.28 -32.78
C ASP A 68 12.99 -44.12 -32.05
N ASN A 69 12.91 -44.23 -30.71
CA ASN A 69 12.73 -43.09 -29.82
C ASN A 69 13.98 -42.23 -29.97
N ALA A 70 14.05 -41.44 -31.04
CA ALA A 70 14.93 -40.28 -31.09
C ALA A 70 14.43 -39.35 -29.99
N GLY A 71 15.12 -39.38 -28.84
CA GLY A 71 14.78 -38.51 -27.71
C GLY A 71 14.70 -37.07 -28.21
N GLN A 72 13.54 -36.45 -28.00
CA GLN A 72 13.33 -35.07 -28.40
C GLN A 72 14.29 -34.18 -27.60
N SER A 73 14.75 -33.09 -28.20
CA SER A 73 15.65 -32.14 -27.53
C SER A 73 15.11 -30.74 -27.68
N PHE A 74 15.24 -29.93 -26.64
CA PHE A 74 14.88 -28.51 -26.65
C PHE A 74 16.07 -27.68 -26.15
N GLY A 75 16.36 -26.56 -26.81
CA GLY A 75 17.52 -25.71 -26.45
C GLY A 75 18.88 -26.44 -26.41
N GLY A 76 19.03 -27.53 -27.17
CA GLY A 76 20.24 -28.36 -27.17
C GLY A 76 20.35 -29.37 -26.02
N LYS A 77 19.34 -29.49 -25.15
CA LYS A 77 19.26 -30.50 -24.07
C LYS A 77 18.32 -31.64 -24.47
N ALA A 78 18.73 -32.89 -24.22
CA ALA A 78 17.87 -34.05 -24.42
C ALA A 78 16.78 -34.10 -23.33
N LEU A 79 15.53 -34.35 -23.73
CA LEU A 79 14.39 -34.42 -22.85
C LEU A 79 14.13 -35.85 -22.36
N SER A 80 13.52 -35.98 -21.18
CA SER A 80 12.95 -37.25 -20.75
C SER A 80 11.76 -37.65 -21.65
N GLN A 81 11.30 -38.91 -21.54
CA GLN A 81 10.12 -39.36 -22.30
C GLN A 81 8.84 -38.61 -21.89
N GLU A 82 8.72 -38.27 -20.61
CA GLU A 82 7.62 -37.50 -20.05
C GLU A 82 7.65 -36.05 -20.58
N ASP A 83 8.79 -35.36 -20.45
CA ASP A 83 8.93 -33.98 -20.95
C ASP A 83 8.75 -33.90 -22.47
N SER A 84 9.19 -34.92 -23.22
CA SER A 84 8.97 -35.00 -24.68
C SER A 84 7.49 -35.09 -25.03
N SER A 85 6.70 -35.79 -24.19
CA SER A 85 5.25 -35.92 -24.40
C SER A 85 4.51 -34.61 -24.11
N LEU A 86 4.93 -33.89 -23.06
CA LEU A 86 4.41 -32.54 -22.75
C LEU A 86 4.74 -31.54 -23.87
N LEU A 87 5.97 -31.54 -24.36
CA LEU A 87 6.39 -30.71 -25.49
C LEU A 87 5.54 -31.00 -26.74
N ALA A 88 5.34 -32.27 -27.08
CA ALA A 88 4.54 -32.66 -28.24
C ALA A 88 3.08 -32.21 -28.11
N ALA A 89 2.49 -32.33 -26.91
CA ALA A 89 1.12 -31.87 -26.66
C ALA A 89 1.00 -30.35 -26.85
N LEU A 90 1.97 -29.58 -26.36
CA LEU A 90 2.01 -28.11 -26.53
C LEU A 90 2.22 -27.69 -28.00
N GLN A 91 3.06 -28.41 -28.74
CA GLN A 91 3.25 -28.20 -30.18
C GLN A 91 1.98 -28.48 -30.99
N GLU A 92 1.24 -29.54 -30.63
CA GLU A 92 -0.03 -29.89 -31.27
C GLU A 92 -1.13 -28.87 -30.93
N ALA A 93 -1.22 -28.45 -29.67
CA ALA A 93 -2.29 -27.55 -29.21
C ALA A 93 -2.12 -26.11 -29.69
N SER A 94 -0.88 -25.60 -29.72
CA SER A 94 -0.60 -24.22 -30.10
C SER A 94 -0.59 -23.98 -31.61
N GLU A 95 -0.27 -25.00 -32.42
CA GLU A 95 0.03 -24.87 -33.86
C GLU A 95 1.13 -23.83 -34.17
N GLU A 96 1.92 -23.43 -33.17
CA GLU A 96 2.97 -22.41 -33.22
C GLU A 96 4.35 -23.01 -32.87
N GLU A 97 5.42 -22.28 -33.16
CA GLU A 97 6.76 -22.69 -32.74
C GLU A 97 6.90 -22.51 -31.22
N VAL A 98 7.30 -23.56 -30.50
CA VAL A 98 7.65 -23.46 -29.07
C VAL A 98 9.01 -22.79 -28.93
N LEU A 99 9.05 -21.63 -28.30
CA LEU A 99 10.23 -20.76 -28.17
C LEU A 99 10.88 -20.84 -26.78
N LEU A 100 10.05 -20.97 -25.74
CA LEU A 100 10.46 -21.24 -24.36
C LEU A 100 9.72 -22.49 -23.88
N PHE A 101 10.38 -23.34 -23.09
CA PHE A 101 9.81 -24.59 -22.61
C PHE A 101 10.54 -25.05 -21.35
N ASP A 102 9.80 -25.19 -20.26
CA ASP A 102 10.32 -25.62 -18.97
C ASP A 102 9.38 -26.63 -18.31
N CYS A 103 9.96 -27.74 -17.84
CA CYS A 103 9.25 -28.79 -17.13
C CYS A 103 9.74 -28.94 -15.70
N ALA A 104 8.81 -29.01 -14.76
CA ALA A 104 9.05 -29.24 -13.35
C ALA A 104 7.85 -29.96 -12.73
N ASP A 105 8.04 -30.46 -11.51
CA ASP A 105 6.94 -30.87 -10.64
C ASP A 105 6.55 -29.62 -9.85
N TYR A 106 5.60 -28.84 -10.39
CA TYR A 106 5.40 -27.47 -9.92
C TYR A 106 4.66 -27.39 -8.59
N ASP A 107 3.75 -28.33 -8.31
CA ASP A 107 3.01 -28.43 -7.05
C ASP A 107 3.56 -29.51 -6.11
N ASN A 108 4.71 -30.13 -6.46
CA ASN A 108 5.42 -31.13 -5.67
C ASN A 108 4.55 -32.38 -5.38
N ASP A 109 3.70 -32.76 -6.33
CA ASP A 109 2.81 -33.92 -6.25
C ASP A 109 3.44 -35.20 -6.84
N GLY A 110 4.62 -35.08 -7.46
CA GLY A 110 5.37 -36.15 -8.10
C GLY A 110 5.07 -36.34 -9.60
N VAL A 111 4.16 -35.55 -10.17
CA VAL A 111 3.87 -35.46 -11.60
C VAL A 111 4.61 -34.26 -12.18
N ARG A 112 5.04 -34.36 -13.45
CA ARG A 112 5.69 -33.24 -14.12
C ARG A 112 4.70 -32.53 -15.04
N GLU A 113 4.69 -31.21 -14.97
CA GLU A 113 3.97 -30.34 -15.86
C GLU A 113 4.94 -29.48 -16.67
N ALA A 114 4.41 -28.78 -17.67
CA ALA A 114 5.18 -27.89 -18.51
C ALA A 114 4.50 -26.54 -18.69
N PHE A 115 5.31 -25.49 -18.67
CA PHE A 115 4.95 -24.20 -19.24
C PHE A 115 5.77 -23.97 -20.51
N ALA A 116 5.16 -23.29 -21.46
CA ALA A 116 5.79 -22.92 -22.72
C ALA A 116 5.35 -21.53 -23.18
N PHE A 117 6.22 -20.92 -23.98
CA PHE A 117 5.86 -19.77 -24.79
C PHE A 117 5.94 -20.14 -26.27
N THR A 118 4.86 -19.95 -27.01
CA THR A 118 4.77 -20.32 -28.43
C THR A 118 4.57 -19.09 -29.30
N GLY A 119 5.18 -19.01 -30.48
CA GLY A 119 4.98 -17.88 -31.38
C GLY A 119 6.12 -17.64 -32.36
N THR A 120 6.61 -16.41 -32.44
CA THR A 120 7.70 -16.00 -33.36
C THR A 120 8.80 -15.18 -32.69
N ARG A 121 10.03 -15.29 -33.19
CA ARG A 121 11.15 -14.41 -32.83
C ARG A 121 11.12 -13.14 -33.68
N GLN A 122 11.22 -11.97 -33.06
CA GLN A 122 11.27 -10.67 -33.73
C GLN A 122 12.38 -9.81 -33.12
N ASP A 123 13.40 -9.46 -33.91
CA ASP A 123 14.44 -8.47 -33.60
C ASP A 123 14.84 -8.30 -32.11
N GLY A 124 15.14 -9.41 -31.43
CA GLY A 124 15.63 -9.42 -30.04
C GLY A 124 14.61 -9.85 -28.97
N TYR A 125 13.33 -10.00 -29.32
CA TYR A 125 12.26 -10.45 -28.43
C TYR A 125 11.41 -11.57 -29.06
N LEU A 126 10.58 -12.18 -28.24
CA LEU A 126 9.61 -13.20 -28.60
C LEU A 126 8.21 -12.58 -28.64
N LYS A 127 7.41 -12.96 -29.62
CA LYS A 127 6.00 -12.55 -29.74
C LYS A 127 5.10 -13.77 -29.83
N GLY A 128 4.13 -13.93 -28.94
CA GLY A 128 3.43 -15.21 -28.84
C GLY A 128 2.49 -15.39 -27.64
N HIS A 129 2.19 -16.63 -27.29
CA HIS A 129 1.22 -16.99 -26.25
C HIS A 129 1.85 -17.91 -25.19
N ILE A 130 1.38 -17.80 -23.95
CA ILE A 130 1.75 -18.72 -22.87
C ILE A 130 0.86 -19.96 -22.94
N TRP A 131 1.45 -21.12 -22.72
CA TRP A 131 0.75 -22.39 -22.64
C TRP A 131 1.19 -23.19 -21.43
N PHE A 132 0.24 -23.96 -20.91
CA PHE A 132 0.42 -24.93 -19.85
C PHE A 132 0.04 -26.34 -20.34
N ALA A 133 0.75 -27.36 -19.87
CA ALA A 133 0.41 -28.76 -20.06
C ALA A 133 0.59 -29.53 -18.75
N GLY A 134 -0.47 -30.21 -18.30
CA GLY A 134 -0.46 -31.09 -17.14
C GLY A 134 -1.41 -32.29 -17.32
N ALA A 135 -1.76 -32.96 -16.22
CA ALA A 135 -2.60 -34.15 -16.25
C ALA A 135 -4.00 -33.92 -16.88
N GLY A 136 -4.53 -32.69 -16.78
CA GLY A 136 -5.80 -32.27 -17.38
C GLY A 136 -5.75 -31.98 -18.89
N GLY A 137 -4.56 -31.99 -19.51
CA GLY A 137 -4.34 -31.61 -20.90
C GLY A 137 -3.61 -30.26 -21.03
N THR A 138 -3.75 -29.63 -22.18
CA THR A 138 -3.11 -28.35 -22.52
C THR A 138 -4.08 -27.18 -22.41
N GLN A 139 -3.60 -26.04 -21.92
CA GLN A 139 -4.38 -24.82 -21.78
C GLN A 139 -3.53 -23.61 -22.23
N GLN A 140 -4.11 -22.72 -23.04
CA GLN A 140 -3.52 -21.41 -23.30
C GLN A 140 -3.78 -20.50 -22.09
N LEU A 141 -2.74 -19.81 -21.64
CA LEU A 141 -2.80 -18.88 -20.52
C LEU A 141 -2.68 -17.45 -21.03
N THR A 142 -3.42 -16.57 -20.38
CA THR A 142 -3.37 -15.13 -20.61
C THR A 142 -2.90 -14.49 -19.32
N PRO A 143 -1.79 -13.75 -19.32
CA PRO A 143 -1.40 -13.01 -18.13
C PRO A 143 -2.48 -11.99 -17.76
N ARG A 144 -2.65 -11.79 -16.46
CA ARG A 144 -3.44 -10.69 -15.89
C ARG A 144 -2.65 -9.39 -16.06
N ARG A 145 -2.53 -8.95 -17.32
CA ARG A 145 -2.04 -7.62 -17.64
C ARG A 145 -3.23 -6.67 -17.65
N GLN A 146 -3.10 -5.57 -16.93
CA GLN A 146 -3.89 -4.38 -17.21
C GLN A 146 -2.99 -3.41 -17.91
N THR A 147 -3.31 -3.15 -19.16
CA THR A 147 -2.87 -1.93 -19.81
C THR A 147 -3.57 -0.74 -19.11
N PRO A 148 -2.96 0.46 -19.09
CA PRO A 148 -3.56 1.67 -18.49
C PRO A 148 -4.95 2.06 -19.02
N ASP A 149 -5.44 1.40 -20.08
CA ASP A 149 -6.76 1.57 -20.68
C ASP A 149 -7.78 0.49 -20.26
N GLY A 150 -7.48 -0.32 -19.23
CA GLY A 150 -8.45 -1.21 -18.57
C GLY A 150 -8.98 -2.35 -19.45
N GLN A 151 -8.26 -2.70 -20.53
CA GLN A 151 -8.60 -3.90 -21.31
C GLN A 151 -7.88 -5.11 -20.72
N THR A 152 -8.65 -6.10 -20.27
CA THR A 152 -8.15 -7.47 -20.17
C THR A 152 -7.70 -7.86 -21.57
N VAL A 153 -6.40 -8.06 -21.73
CA VAL A 153 -5.82 -8.36 -23.04
C VAL A 153 -6.11 -9.82 -23.39
N GLY A 154 -7.35 -10.13 -23.78
CA GLY A 154 -7.72 -11.45 -24.30
C GLY A 154 -7.02 -11.74 -25.64
N ASP A 155 -6.61 -13.00 -25.84
CA ASP A 155 -6.00 -13.62 -27.04
C ASP A 155 -4.87 -12.82 -27.75
N GLN A 156 -4.37 -11.71 -27.20
CA GLN A 156 -3.29 -10.99 -27.86
C GLN A 156 -1.96 -11.70 -27.60
N PRO A 157 -1.04 -11.62 -28.57
CA PRO A 157 0.31 -12.09 -28.35
C PRO A 157 1.05 -11.18 -27.36
N GLU A 158 1.69 -11.81 -26.39
CA GLU A 158 2.64 -11.19 -25.46
C GLU A 158 4.01 -10.98 -26.11
N TYR A 159 4.79 -10.12 -25.46
CA TYR A 159 6.16 -9.80 -25.86
C TYR A 159 7.10 -10.14 -24.71
N PHE A 160 7.91 -11.18 -24.86
CA PHE A 160 8.87 -11.64 -23.84
C PHE A 160 10.30 -11.56 -24.33
N GLN A 161 11.21 -11.44 -23.39
CA GLN A 161 12.61 -11.73 -23.64
C GLN A 161 12.79 -13.21 -23.96
N ASP A 162 13.88 -13.56 -24.66
CA ASP A 162 14.24 -14.96 -24.93
C ASP A 162 14.89 -15.61 -23.70
N ARG A 163 14.17 -15.60 -22.58
CA ARG A 163 14.61 -16.12 -21.29
C ARG A 163 13.40 -16.61 -20.47
N SER A 164 13.53 -17.81 -19.94
CA SER A 164 12.66 -18.37 -18.91
C SER A 164 13.48 -19.06 -17.82
N ALA A 165 12.86 -19.33 -16.67
CA ALA A 165 13.45 -20.13 -15.61
C ALA A 165 12.38 -20.90 -14.82
N VAL A 166 12.82 -21.97 -14.16
CA VAL A 166 12.07 -22.61 -13.07
C VAL A 166 12.65 -22.13 -11.75
N LEU A 167 11.81 -21.53 -10.93
CA LEU A 167 12.15 -21.02 -9.60
C LEU A 167 11.61 -21.97 -8.54
N GLU A 168 12.49 -22.64 -7.80
CA GLU A 168 12.13 -23.56 -6.71
C GLU A 168 12.12 -22.81 -5.37
N THR A 169 11.15 -23.08 -4.50
CA THR A 169 11.05 -22.57 -3.12
C THR A 169 11.59 -23.59 -2.10
N ALA A 170 11.82 -23.15 -0.86
CA ALA A 170 12.37 -24.00 0.20
C ALA A 170 11.53 -25.24 0.54
N ASP A 171 10.21 -25.18 0.30
CA ASP A 171 9.26 -26.28 0.50
C ASP A 171 9.08 -27.17 -0.74
N GLY A 172 9.85 -26.91 -1.81
CA GLY A 172 9.92 -27.73 -3.02
C GLY A 172 8.86 -27.39 -4.08
N LEU A 173 8.08 -26.33 -3.90
CA LEU A 173 7.20 -25.82 -4.95
C LEU A 173 8.02 -25.13 -6.03
N CYS A 174 7.59 -25.24 -7.28
CA CYS A 174 8.25 -24.56 -8.39
C CYS A 174 7.32 -23.54 -9.04
N TYR A 175 7.96 -22.55 -9.68
CA TYR A 175 7.28 -21.49 -10.40
C TYR A 175 7.95 -21.24 -11.75
N TRP A 176 7.16 -21.04 -12.79
CA TRP A 176 7.67 -20.69 -14.10
C TRP A 176 7.79 -19.18 -14.23
N TYR A 177 9.00 -18.71 -14.53
CA TYR A 177 9.36 -17.31 -14.63
C TYR A 177 9.67 -16.92 -16.08
N VAL A 178 9.08 -15.81 -16.53
CA VAL A 178 9.42 -15.12 -17.79
C VAL A 178 9.38 -13.61 -17.60
N GLU A 179 10.08 -12.85 -18.45
CA GLU A 179 10.19 -11.40 -18.34
C GLU A 179 9.74 -10.73 -19.65
N THR A 180 8.89 -9.71 -19.59
CA THR A 180 8.48 -8.98 -20.81
C THR A 180 9.63 -8.27 -21.48
N ASP A 181 9.51 -8.12 -22.79
CA ASP A 181 10.32 -7.15 -23.51
C ASP A 181 9.81 -5.72 -23.24
N GLY A 182 10.74 -4.78 -23.09
CA GLY A 182 10.40 -3.38 -22.89
C GLY A 182 11.62 -2.46 -22.91
N ALA A 183 11.40 -1.23 -23.41
CA ALA A 183 12.50 -0.30 -23.71
C ALA A 183 13.10 0.36 -22.47
N SER A 184 12.25 0.76 -21.53
CA SER A 184 12.65 1.40 -20.27
C SER A 184 12.31 0.57 -19.04
N SER A 185 11.27 -0.27 -19.10
CA SER A 185 10.91 -1.18 -18.02
C SER A 185 10.44 -2.51 -18.60
N THR A 186 10.55 -3.55 -17.81
CA THR A 186 10.09 -4.91 -18.10
C THR A 186 9.11 -5.33 -17.01
N LEU A 187 8.51 -6.50 -17.12
CA LEU A 187 7.64 -7.06 -16.10
C LEU A 187 7.93 -8.54 -15.94
N SER A 188 8.19 -8.95 -14.70
CA SER A 188 8.34 -10.33 -14.28
C SER A 188 6.97 -11.00 -14.20
N PHE A 189 6.81 -12.11 -14.90
CA PHE A 189 5.64 -12.97 -14.83
C PHE A 189 6.03 -14.29 -14.16
N LEU A 190 5.19 -14.71 -13.21
CA LEU A 190 5.47 -15.87 -12.38
C LEU A 190 4.20 -16.72 -12.21
N TRP A 191 4.28 -17.97 -12.64
CA TRP A 191 3.17 -18.92 -12.65
C TRP A 191 3.46 -20.13 -11.78
N GLY A 192 2.48 -20.53 -10.95
CA GLY A 192 2.53 -21.74 -10.15
C GLY A 192 1.42 -22.72 -10.55
N ILE A 193 1.36 -23.85 -9.85
CA ILE A 193 0.28 -24.83 -9.95
C ILE A 193 -0.34 -25.05 -8.57
N GLN A 194 -1.66 -25.11 -8.53
CA GLN A 194 -2.42 -25.48 -7.34
C GLN A 194 -3.53 -26.42 -7.76
N ASP A 195 -3.61 -27.58 -7.10
CA ASP A 195 -4.60 -28.63 -7.39
C ASP A 195 -4.62 -29.01 -8.89
N GLY A 196 -3.44 -29.12 -9.52
CA GLY A 196 -3.27 -29.46 -10.93
C GLY A 196 -3.71 -28.37 -11.93
N SER A 197 -4.05 -27.16 -11.46
CA SER A 197 -4.43 -26.02 -12.30
C SER A 197 -3.39 -24.89 -12.23
N PRO A 198 -3.02 -24.28 -13.37
CA PRO A 198 -2.06 -23.19 -13.37
C PRO A 198 -2.69 -21.91 -12.80
N TYR A 199 -1.93 -21.17 -12.00
CA TYR A 199 -2.31 -19.85 -11.51
C TYR A 199 -1.16 -18.86 -11.65
N GLU A 200 -1.51 -17.59 -11.84
CA GLU A 200 -0.55 -16.50 -11.86
C GLU A 200 -0.38 -15.96 -10.44
N THR A 201 0.87 -15.79 -9.99
CA THR A 201 1.16 -15.37 -8.61
C THR A 201 0.90 -13.87 -8.39
N VAL A 202 0.75 -13.48 -7.13
CA VAL A 202 0.65 -12.08 -6.67
C VAL A 202 1.79 -11.17 -7.17
N LEU A 203 3.00 -11.71 -7.36
CA LEU A 203 4.17 -10.96 -7.82
C LEU A 203 4.14 -10.64 -9.31
N SER A 204 3.31 -11.37 -10.07
CA SER A 204 3.31 -11.33 -11.52
C SER A 204 2.84 -9.97 -12.05
N GLY A 205 3.58 -9.41 -12.99
CA GLY A 205 3.28 -8.12 -13.61
C GLY A 205 3.49 -6.91 -12.71
N LYS A 206 4.07 -7.06 -11.51
CA LYS A 206 4.22 -5.94 -10.55
C LYS A 206 5.59 -5.26 -10.59
N GLY A 207 6.65 -6.00 -10.90
CA GLY A 207 8.01 -5.46 -10.93
C GLY A 207 8.89 -6.16 -11.95
N MET A 208 10.15 -5.74 -12.00
CA MET A 208 11.17 -6.25 -12.93
C MET A 208 12.12 -7.22 -12.23
N ASN A 209 12.78 -8.07 -13.02
CA ASN A 209 13.97 -8.82 -12.60
C ASN A 209 13.81 -9.60 -11.29
N LEU A 210 12.78 -10.44 -11.19
CA LEU A 210 12.59 -11.30 -10.03
C LEU A 210 13.88 -12.08 -9.73
N THR A 211 14.41 -11.84 -8.53
CA THR A 211 15.66 -12.43 -8.07
C THR A 211 15.39 -13.15 -6.76
N LYS A 212 16.09 -14.27 -6.55
CA LYS A 212 16.08 -15.03 -5.30
C LYS A 212 17.50 -15.06 -4.72
N ASP A 213 17.66 -14.74 -3.45
CA ASP A 213 18.95 -14.87 -2.76
C ASP A 213 19.16 -16.28 -2.15
N GLY A 214 20.32 -16.48 -1.52
CA GLY A 214 20.68 -17.75 -0.89
C GLY A 214 19.90 -18.10 0.39
N ASN A 215 19.03 -17.20 0.88
CA ASN A 215 18.23 -17.37 2.08
C ASN A 215 16.72 -17.45 1.77
N ASP A 216 16.34 -17.74 0.52
CA ASP A 216 14.95 -17.76 0.06
C ASP A 216 14.23 -16.40 0.19
N ASN A 217 14.97 -15.28 0.20
CA ASN A 217 14.38 -13.97 -0.01
C ASN A 217 14.21 -13.71 -1.50
N PHE A 218 13.12 -13.06 -1.85
CA PHE A 218 12.80 -12.70 -3.21
C PHE A 218 12.81 -11.18 -3.36
N PHE A 219 13.21 -10.69 -4.53
CA PHE A 219 13.33 -9.26 -4.81
C PHE A 219 12.78 -8.96 -6.20
N LEU A 220 11.95 -7.94 -6.30
CA LEU A 220 11.56 -7.32 -7.57
C LEU A 220 12.08 -5.90 -7.60
N THR A 221 12.47 -5.44 -8.78
CA THR A 221 12.80 -4.03 -9.00
C THR A 221 11.54 -3.28 -9.41
N GLN A 222 11.09 -2.35 -8.57
CA GLN A 222 10.05 -1.40 -8.91
C GLN A 222 10.60 -0.33 -9.86
N SER A 223 9.92 -0.11 -10.98
CA SER A 223 10.20 0.95 -11.93
C SER A 223 9.14 2.05 -11.78
N SER A 224 9.56 3.29 -11.46
CA SER A 224 8.64 4.41 -11.22
C SER A 224 9.17 5.73 -11.77
N PHE A 225 8.27 6.71 -11.94
CA PHE A 225 8.61 8.07 -12.38
C PHE A 225 8.56 9.05 -11.21
N ASP A 226 9.46 8.89 -10.27
CA ASP A 226 9.52 9.67 -9.03
C ASP A 226 10.95 10.07 -8.67
N GLY A 227 11.90 9.97 -9.60
CA GLY A 227 13.27 10.45 -9.38
C GLY A 227 13.31 11.96 -9.17
N GLY A 228 12.40 12.69 -9.81
CA GLY A 228 12.11 14.10 -9.59
C GLY A 228 10.84 14.28 -8.75
N THR A 229 10.78 15.37 -7.98
CA THR A 229 9.59 15.70 -7.15
C THR A 229 8.38 16.12 -7.98
N ASP A 230 8.56 16.40 -9.27
CA ASP A 230 7.53 16.76 -10.24
C ASP A 230 6.93 15.55 -10.98
N GLY A 231 7.24 14.32 -10.54
CA GLY A 231 6.81 13.09 -11.20
C GLY A 231 7.59 12.80 -12.49
N THR A 232 8.72 13.48 -12.72
CA THR A 232 9.67 13.14 -13.78
C THR A 232 10.83 12.31 -13.21
N GLY A 233 11.74 11.85 -14.07
CA GLY A 233 12.90 11.05 -13.64
C GLY A 233 12.52 9.59 -13.40
N HIS A 234 12.97 8.73 -14.29
CA HIS A 234 12.76 7.28 -14.17
C HIS A 234 13.74 6.71 -13.14
N SER A 235 13.21 5.96 -12.18
CA SER A 235 13.96 5.39 -11.07
C SER A 235 13.67 3.88 -10.92
N TYR A 236 14.56 3.19 -10.22
CA TYR A 236 14.51 1.74 -10.01
C TYR A 236 14.90 1.42 -8.58
N LYS A 237 14.06 0.69 -7.83
CA LYS A 237 14.35 0.31 -6.44
C LYS A 237 13.96 -1.14 -6.15
N PRO A 238 14.70 -1.84 -5.28
CA PRO A 238 14.32 -3.18 -4.85
C PRO A 238 13.13 -3.15 -3.89
N CYS A 239 12.19 -4.05 -4.10
CA CYS A 239 11.10 -4.42 -3.21
C CYS A 239 11.31 -5.87 -2.77
N TYR A 240 11.06 -6.15 -1.49
CA TYR A 240 11.56 -7.34 -0.80
C TYR A 240 10.40 -8.24 -0.38
N PHE A 241 10.50 -9.52 -0.69
CA PHE A 241 9.46 -10.52 -0.47
C PHE A 241 10.00 -11.78 0.20
N TYR A 242 9.12 -12.51 0.88
CA TYR A 242 9.37 -13.84 1.41
C TYR A 242 8.31 -14.81 0.92
N TYR A 243 8.62 -16.10 1.05
CA TYR A 243 7.68 -17.17 0.70
C TYR A 243 7.28 -17.93 1.96
N ALA A 244 5.98 -18.02 2.21
CA ALA A 244 5.44 -18.74 3.36
C ALA A 244 4.02 -19.25 3.05
N GLY A 245 3.66 -20.42 3.57
CA GLY A 245 2.28 -20.92 3.49
C GLY A 245 1.75 -21.14 2.07
N GLY A 246 2.62 -21.33 1.08
CA GLY A 246 2.22 -21.51 -0.32
C GLY A 246 2.11 -20.22 -1.14
N ALA A 247 2.43 -19.06 -0.56
CA ALA A 247 2.28 -17.76 -1.20
C ALA A 247 3.51 -16.86 -1.00
N PHE A 248 3.65 -15.88 -1.90
CA PHE A 248 4.61 -14.79 -1.78
C PHE A 248 4.00 -13.65 -0.99
N HIS A 249 4.78 -13.08 -0.08
CA HIS A 249 4.38 -12.01 0.81
C HIS A 249 5.41 -10.88 0.74
N GLU A 250 4.95 -9.64 0.80
CA GLU A 250 5.87 -8.51 0.91
C GLU A 250 6.26 -8.31 2.38
N TYR A 251 7.53 -8.05 2.66
CA TYR A 251 7.92 -7.69 4.02
C TYR A 251 7.25 -6.40 4.44
N GLY A 252 6.42 -6.42 5.49
CA GLY A 252 5.76 -5.23 6.02
C GLY A 252 6.71 -4.13 6.49
N SER A 253 6.17 -2.95 6.79
CA SER A 253 6.93 -1.79 7.26
C SER A 253 6.25 -1.02 8.38
N CYS A 254 6.98 -0.64 9.42
CA CYS A 254 6.51 0.32 10.41
C CYS A 254 7.27 1.65 10.27
N PRO A 255 6.59 2.81 10.44
CA PRO A 255 7.23 4.11 10.36
C PRO A 255 8.13 4.34 11.59
N LEU A 256 9.27 5.01 11.38
CA LEU A 256 10.14 5.52 12.43
C LEU A 256 10.17 7.05 12.40
N THR A 257 10.24 7.67 13.58
CA THR A 257 10.60 9.09 13.66
C THR A 257 12.09 9.28 13.39
N GLN A 258 12.48 10.49 13.04
CA GLN A 258 13.89 10.83 12.89
C GLN A 258 14.67 10.66 14.20
N GLU A 259 14.06 10.94 15.36
CA GLU A 259 14.68 10.73 16.67
C GLU A 259 14.94 9.23 16.93
N GLU A 260 13.95 8.38 16.65
CA GLU A 260 14.07 6.93 16.81
C GLU A 260 15.15 6.35 15.90
N PHE A 261 15.22 6.82 14.64
CA PHE A 261 16.27 6.44 13.72
C PHE A 261 17.66 6.89 14.20
N LEU A 262 17.81 8.17 14.56
CA LEU A 262 19.10 8.72 14.99
C LEU A 262 19.58 8.19 16.35
N ALA A 263 18.71 7.57 17.13
CA ALA A 263 19.09 6.85 18.34
C ALA A 263 19.84 5.53 18.06
N LEU A 264 19.81 5.03 16.82
CA LEU A 264 20.54 3.83 16.41
C LEU A 264 22.00 4.14 16.11
N GLU A 265 22.90 3.28 16.57
CA GLU A 265 24.34 3.39 16.28
C GLU A 265 24.58 3.36 14.76
N GLY A 266 25.38 4.28 14.24
CA GLY A 266 25.68 4.39 12.80
C GLY A 266 24.63 5.11 11.94
N ALA A 267 23.44 5.42 12.47
CA ALA A 267 22.36 6.05 11.71
C ALA A 267 22.74 7.42 11.11
N ALA A 268 23.40 8.26 11.90
CA ALA A 268 23.83 9.59 11.48
C ALA A 268 24.82 9.53 10.30
N ASP A 269 25.72 8.55 10.31
CA ASP A 269 26.72 8.38 9.25
C ASP A 269 26.09 7.92 7.93
N CYS A 270 24.99 7.14 7.99
CA CYS A 270 24.26 6.67 6.81
C CYS A 270 23.64 7.82 6.00
N ILE A 271 23.26 8.93 6.65
CA ILE A 271 22.55 10.05 6.00
C ILE A 271 23.42 11.31 5.84
N ALA A 272 24.58 11.39 6.50
CA ALA A 272 25.46 12.55 6.49
C ALA A 272 25.85 13.03 5.07
N PRO A 273 26.15 12.15 4.08
CA PRO A 273 26.45 12.59 2.71
C PRO A 273 25.30 13.37 2.06
N PHE A 274 24.07 12.90 2.27
CA PHE A 274 22.86 13.50 1.68
C PHE A 274 22.52 14.84 2.33
N GLN A 275 22.69 14.94 3.65
CA GLN A 275 22.52 16.21 4.37
C GLN A 275 23.52 17.27 3.90
N ALA A 276 24.76 16.88 3.58
CA ALA A 276 25.77 17.78 3.01
C ALA A 276 25.38 18.31 1.63
N GLU A 277 24.50 17.59 0.91
CA GLU A 277 23.92 17.97 -0.38
C GLU A 277 22.56 18.68 -0.26
N ASN A 278 22.12 19.01 0.96
CA ASN A 278 20.84 19.65 1.28
C ASN A 278 19.59 18.76 1.13
N TYR A 279 19.75 17.44 1.09
CA TYR A 279 18.63 16.54 1.23
C TYR A 279 18.10 16.55 2.66
N TRP A 280 16.78 16.46 2.80
CA TRP A 280 16.08 16.29 4.07
C TRP A 280 15.21 15.02 4.03
N ILE A 281 14.99 14.44 5.21
CA ILE A 281 14.25 13.17 5.36
C ILE A 281 12.76 13.43 5.20
N ARG A 282 12.12 12.71 4.27
CA ARG A 282 10.67 12.68 4.10
C ARG A 282 10.02 11.68 5.04
N GLU A 283 10.54 10.47 5.06
CA GLU A 283 9.97 9.33 5.78
C GLU A 283 11.05 8.26 6.03
N ILE A 284 10.83 7.46 7.08
CA ILE A 284 11.73 6.39 7.48
C ILE A 284 10.88 5.16 7.77
N TRP A 285 11.22 4.04 7.12
CA TRP A 285 10.51 2.78 7.24
C TRP A 285 11.44 1.71 7.80
N LEU A 286 11.09 1.11 8.93
CA LEU A 286 11.69 -0.15 9.37
C LEU A 286 10.89 -1.29 8.73
N ARG A 287 11.56 -2.17 8.00
CA ARG A 287 10.98 -3.31 7.29
C ARG A 287 11.08 -4.58 8.13
N GLY A 288 10.13 -5.50 7.95
CA GLY A 288 10.07 -6.77 8.68
C GLY A 288 11.30 -7.66 8.48
N ASN A 289 12.02 -7.51 7.35
CA ASN A 289 13.31 -8.18 7.10
C ASN A 289 14.51 -7.54 7.81
N GLY A 290 14.29 -6.47 8.59
CA GLY A 290 15.33 -5.79 9.34
C GLY A 290 16.12 -4.74 8.57
N LEU A 291 15.61 -4.28 7.42
CA LEU A 291 16.13 -3.12 6.71
C LEU A 291 15.47 -1.83 7.21
N ILE A 292 16.22 -0.73 7.21
CA ILE A 292 15.66 0.62 7.33
C ILE A 292 15.77 1.31 5.98
N GLN A 293 14.64 1.77 5.45
CA GLN A 293 14.58 2.60 4.24
C GLN A 293 14.37 4.06 4.65
N VAL A 294 15.28 4.93 4.22
CA VAL A 294 15.23 6.37 4.47
C VAL A 294 14.99 7.07 3.13
N ASN A 295 13.79 7.62 2.96
CA ASN A 295 13.42 8.38 1.78
C ASN A 295 13.70 9.88 2.03
N MET A 296 14.34 10.53 1.07
CA MET A 296 14.85 11.90 1.20
C MET A 296 14.57 12.72 -0.06
N THR A 297 14.56 14.05 0.08
CA THR A 297 14.46 14.97 -1.06
C THR A 297 15.23 16.26 -0.82
N ASP A 298 15.66 16.93 -1.88
CA ASP A 298 16.17 18.31 -1.86
C ASP A 298 15.14 19.33 -2.41
N ASN A 299 13.88 18.89 -2.61
CA ASN A 299 12.78 19.56 -3.32
C ASN A 299 12.87 19.58 -4.85
N SER A 300 13.88 18.94 -5.44
CA SER A 300 13.96 18.72 -6.89
C SER A 300 14.06 17.24 -7.23
N LEU A 301 14.84 16.49 -6.46
CA LEU A 301 15.09 15.07 -6.64
C LEU A 301 14.70 14.30 -5.39
N ASN A 302 14.30 13.06 -5.59
CA ASN A 302 14.05 12.09 -4.53
C ASN A 302 15.18 11.05 -4.52
N LYS A 303 15.56 10.63 -3.32
CA LYS A 303 16.57 9.58 -3.08
C LYS A 303 16.07 8.64 -1.99
N THR A 304 16.50 7.39 -2.08
CA THR A 304 16.30 6.42 -1.00
C THR A 304 17.61 5.75 -0.64
N VAL A 305 17.83 5.59 0.67
CA VAL A 305 18.93 4.81 1.22
C VAL A 305 18.33 3.63 1.99
N ALA A 306 18.82 2.42 1.72
CA ALA A 306 18.53 1.26 2.55
C ALA A 306 19.73 0.98 3.46
N CYS A 307 19.46 0.79 4.75
CA CYS A 307 20.44 0.48 5.79
C CYS A 307 20.13 -0.86 6.43
N ALA A 308 21.17 -1.59 6.86
CA ALA A 308 21.05 -2.82 7.63
C ALA A 308 21.93 -2.76 8.88
N MET A 309 21.56 -3.52 9.91
CA MET A 309 22.37 -3.65 11.11
C MET A 309 23.53 -4.63 10.86
N GLU A 310 24.76 -4.12 10.83
CA GLU A 310 25.99 -4.90 10.65
C GLU A 310 26.88 -4.71 11.89
N ASP A 311 27.25 -5.83 12.53
CA ASP A 311 28.12 -5.84 13.72
C ASP A 311 27.69 -4.88 14.86
N GLY A 312 26.39 -4.58 14.95
CA GLY A 312 25.81 -3.71 15.98
C GLY A 312 25.73 -2.22 15.62
N SER A 313 26.08 -1.85 14.37
CA SER A 313 25.90 -0.51 13.81
C SER A 313 25.15 -0.55 12.48
N LEU A 314 24.36 0.47 12.17
CA LEU A 314 23.77 0.62 10.84
C LEU A 314 24.83 0.93 9.79
N ALA A 315 24.71 0.27 8.65
CA ALA A 315 25.50 0.51 7.45
C ALA A 315 24.59 0.63 6.22
N VAL A 316 24.98 1.47 5.26
CA VAL A 316 24.28 1.61 3.97
C VAL A 316 24.54 0.37 3.11
N ILE A 317 23.46 -0.28 2.66
CA ILE A 317 23.53 -1.43 1.76
C ILE A 317 23.18 -1.08 0.31
N SER A 318 22.40 -0.03 0.09
CA SER A 318 22.06 0.45 -1.25
C SER A 318 21.58 1.90 -1.25
N GLU A 319 21.86 2.61 -2.34
CA GLU A 319 21.39 3.96 -2.62
C GLU A 319 20.69 3.97 -3.98
N ASN A 320 19.49 4.54 -4.05
CA ASN A 320 18.69 4.56 -5.28
C ASN A 320 18.06 5.95 -5.50
N ASP A 321 17.79 6.28 -6.76
CA ASP A 321 16.93 7.40 -7.12
C ASP A 321 15.47 7.09 -6.78
N GLY A 322 14.67 8.12 -6.52
CA GLY A 322 13.25 8.00 -6.16
C GLY A 322 13.01 7.60 -4.71
N LEU A 323 11.73 7.39 -4.37
CA LEU A 323 11.23 6.98 -3.06
C LEU A 323 10.95 5.47 -3.07
N SER A 324 11.40 4.74 -2.04
CA SER A 324 11.01 3.33 -1.89
C SER A 324 9.72 3.22 -1.10
N GLY A 325 8.84 2.32 -1.53
CA GLY A 325 7.61 1.98 -0.84
C GLY A 325 7.35 0.48 -0.88
N THR A 326 6.12 0.09 -0.57
CA THR A 326 5.62 -1.27 -0.84
C THR A 326 5.21 -1.41 -2.30
N LEU A 327 5.52 -2.54 -2.92
CA LEU A 327 5.10 -2.84 -4.29
C LEU A 327 3.72 -3.48 -4.34
N ILE A 328 3.45 -4.38 -3.41
CA ILE A 328 2.20 -5.09 -3.24
C ILE A 328 1.85 -4.79 -1.80
N GLY A 329 1.01 -3.79 -1.60
CA GLY A 329 0.61 -3.23 -0.30
C GLY A 329 -0.12 -4.23 0.58
N GLU A 330 0.45 -5.40 0.86
CA GLU A 330 0.08 -6.13 2.05
C GLU A 330 0.13 -5.14 3.21
N ILE A 331 -1.02 -4.98 3.85
CA ILE A 331 -1.20 -4.09 4.97
C ILE A 331 -0.21 -4.55 6.03
N VAL A 332 0.94 -3.86 6.10
CA VAL A 332 2.07 -4.02 7.02
C VAL A 332 2.03 -5.34 7.80
N SER A 333 2.69 -6.37 7.29
CA SER A 333 2.86 -7.60 8.08
C SER A 333 3.50 -7.27 9.43
N ALA A 334 2.90 -7.71 10.55
CA ALA A 334 3.46 -7.54 11.90
C ALA A 334 4.65 -8.48 12.19
N ASP A 335 4.98 -9.36 11.24
CA ASP A 335 5.99 -10.40 11.40
C ASP A 335 7.42 -9.88 11.21
N TRP A 336 8.29 -10.29 12.13
CA TRP A 336 9.72 -9.95 12.12
C TRP A 336 10.56 -11.12 11.62
N PHE A 337 11.35 -10.87 10.59
CA PHE A 337 12.27 -11.81 9.95
C PHE A 337 13.73 -11.36 10.03
N GLY A 338 13.99 -10.13 10.48
CA GLY A 338 15.34 -9.63 10.70
C GLY A 338 16.08 -10.36 11.83
N GLY A 339 17.38 -10.07 11.96
CA GLY A 339 18.20 -10.61 13.05
C GLY A 339 17.74 -10.14 14.44
N GLN A 340 18.08 -10.89 15.49
CA GLN A 340 17.86 -10.46 16.88
C GLN A 340 18.82 -9.31 17.23
N ASN A 341 18.30 -8.09 17.24
CA ASN A 341 19.08 -6.88 17.49
C ASN A 341 18.17 -5.71 17.94
N ALA A 342 18.73 -4.50 18.01
CA ALA A 342 17.99 -3.29 18.40
C ALA A 342 16.78 -2.99 17.50
N LEU A 343 16.84 -3.37 16.22
CA LEU A 343 15.74 -3.17 15.28
C LEU A 343 14.55 -4.07 15.62
N GLN A 344 14.78 -5.31 16.05
CA GLN A 344 13.70 -6.18 16.52
C GLN A 344 12.99 -5.56 17.72
N SER A 345 13.73 -4.99 18.67
CA SER A 345 13.12 -4.36 19.85
C SER A 345 12.28 -3.14 19.47
N LEU A 346 12.73 -2.34 18.50
CA LEU A 346 11.94 -1.23 17.95
C LEU A 346 10.71 -1.74 17.20
N TRP A 347 10.84 -2.78 16.38
CA TRP A 347 9.73 -3.42 15.67
C TRP A 347 8.67 -3.91 16.65
N ASP A 348 9.06 -4.69 17.65
CA ASP A 348 8.17 -5.20 18.69
C ASP A 348 7.50 -4.04 19.44
N GLN A 349 8.24 -2.98 19.79
CA GLN A 349 7.64 -1.80 20.43
C GLN A 349 6.58 -1.13 19.54
N LYS A 350 6.86 -0.99 18.24
CA LYS A 350 5.94 -0.38 17.27
C LYS A 350 4.73 -1.25 17.00
N ASN A 351 4.90 -2.56 17.01
CA ASN A 351 3.87 -3.52 16.60
C ASN A 351 3.13 -4.18 17.78
N ASN A 352 3.59 -4.00 19.03
CA ASN A 352 2.87 -4.35 20.25
C ASN A 352 1.67 -3.42 20.47
N GLY A 353 0.65 -3.52 19.61
CA GLY A 353 -0.59 -2.76 19.70
C GLY A 353 -1.17 -2.25 18.37
N GLN A 354 -0.66 -2.69 17.21
CA GLN A 354 -1.14 -2.25 15.89
C GLN A 354 -2.45 -2.94 15.48
N ASP A 355 -3.49 -2.58 16.20
CA ASP A 355 -4.85 -2.52 15.72
C ASP A 355 -4.97 -1.28 14.78
N GLY A 356 -5.25 -1.44 13.49
CA GLY A 356 -5.56 -0.31 12.58
C GLY A 356 -4.45 0.15 11.67
N LEU A 357 -3.90 -0.78 10.88
CA LEU A 357 -2.96 -0.44 9.83
C LEU A 357 -3.67 0.30 8.68
N PHE A 358 -3.17 1.49 8.37
CA PHE A 358 -3.55 2.30 7.22
C PHE A 358 -2.34 2.41 6.30
N ALA A 359 -2.52 2.07 5.03
CA ALA A 359 -1.56 2.43 3.99
C ALA A 359 -2.10 3.64 3.23
N ALA A 360 -1.43 4.78 3.35
CA ALA A 360 -1.81 5.99 2.62
C ALA A 360 -1.46 5.82 1.13
N LEU A 361 -2.43 6.08 0.25
CA LEU A 361 -2.18 6.13 -1.17
C LEU A 361 -1.71 7.53 -1.57
N GLN A 362 -0.82 7.59 -2.57
CA GLN A 362 -0.46 8.85 -3.23
C GLN A 362 -1.29 9.08 -4.48
N PRO A 363 -1.66 10.33 -4.79
CA PRO A 363 -2.46 10.64 -5.97
C PRO A 363 -1.68 10.33 -7.24
N ASN A 364 -2.35 9.73 -8.22
CA ASN A 364 -1.80 9.32 -9.53
C ASN A 364 -0.70 8.24 -9.46
N GLU A 365 -0.48 7.62 -8.31
CA GLU A 365 0.40 6.48 -8.17
C GLU A 365 -0.43 5.19 -8.17
N ASN A 366 0.14 4.15 -8.78
CA ASN A 366 -0.44 2.81 -8.73
C ASN A 366 0.04 2.14 -7.45
N ALA A 367 -0.89 1.51 -6.75
CA ALA A 367 -0.61 0.61 -5.64
C ALA A 367 -1.40 -0.69 -5.82
N TRP A 368 -1.04 -1.75 -5.11
CA TRP A 368 -1.65 -3.06 -5.31
C TRP A 368 -2.10 -3.66 -3.98
N TYR A 369 -3.38 -4.00 -3.86
CA TYR A 369 -3.98 -4.56 -2.65
C TYR A 369 -5.00 -5.63 -3.04
N ASP A 370 -5.10 -6.71 -2.26
CA ASP A 370 -6.18 -7.69 -2.40
C ASP A 370 -7.46 -7.10 -1.79
N LEU A 371 -8.17 -6.30 -2.60
CA LEU A 371 -9.33 -5.53 -2.14
C LEU A 371 -10.56 -6.44 -2.02
N ASN A 372 -10.64 -7.50 -2.82
CA ASN A 372 -11.79 -8.42 -2.84
C ASN A 372 -11.59 -9.71 -2.02
N GLY A 373 -10.38 -9.99 -1.53
CA GLY A 373 -10.03 -11.15 -0.71
C GLY A 373 -9.86 -12.45 -1.51
N ASP A 374 -9.58 -12.38 -2.81
CA ASP A 374 -9.40 -13.56 -3.67
C ASP A 374 -7.96 -14.11 -3.67
N GLY A 375 -7.06 -13.47 -2.92
CA GLY A 375 -5.64 -13.79 -2.82
C GLY A 375 -4.79 -13.12 -3.91
N LEU A 376 -5.38 -12.32 -4.81
CA LEU A 376 -4.70 -11.68 -5.92
C LEU A 376 -4.93 -10.15 -5.89
N PRO A 377 -3.89 -9.35 -5.65
CA PRO A 377 -4.00 -7.91 -5.56
C PRO A 377 -4.46 -7.20 -6.84
N GLU A 378 -5.52 -6.42 -6.68
CA GLU A 378 -5.98 -5.41 -7.63
C GLU A 378 -5.05 -4.20 -7.64
N MET A 379 -4.90 -3.58 -8.82
CA MET A 379 -4.23 -2.29 -8.94
C MET A 379 -5.22 -1.17 -8.58
N ILE A 380 -4.89 -0.35 -7.60
CA ILE A 380 -5.64 0.86 -7.25
C ILE A 380 -4.85 2.11 -7.58
N CYS A 381 -5.51 3.09 -8.17
CA CYS A 381 -5.00 4.44 -8.37
C CYS A 381 -6.13 5.43 -8.09
N PHE A 382 -5.88 6.48 -7.32
CA PHE A 382 -6.84 7.58 -7.24
C PHE A 382 -6.26 8.83 -7.88
N LYS A 383 -7.12 9.61 -8.54
CA LYS A 383 -6.76 10.84 -9.23
C LYS A 383 -7.52 11.99 -8.63
N THR A 384 -6.85 13.13 -8.52
CA THR A 384 -7.46 14.38 -8.07
C THR A 384 -7.17 15.46 -9.09
N ASP A 385 -8.19 16.23 -9.44
CA ASP A 385 -8.05 17.42 -10.28
C ASP A 385 -7.58 18.60 -9.41
N TYR A 386 -6.38 18.48 -8.83
CA TYR A 386 -5.81 19.52 -7.96
C TYR A 386 -5.33 20.71 -8.78
N ASP A 387 -5.87 21.89 -8.47
CA ASP A 387 -5.45 23.16 -9.03
C ASP A 387 -4.55 23.91 -8.03
N GLU A 388 -3.27 24.06 -8.40
CA GLU A 388 -2.27 24.77 -7.61
C GLU A 388 -2.60 26.26 -7.41
N GLU A 389 -3.34 26.90 -8.32
CA GLU A 389 -3.68 28.32 -8.17
C GLU A 389 -4.75 28.55 -7.10
N SER A 390 -5.74 27.64 -7.04
CA SER A 390 -6.84 27.71 -6.07
C SER A 390 -6.58 26.92 -4.79
N TYR A 391 -5.53 26.09 -4.75
CA TYR A 391 -5.22 25.14 -3.67
C TYR A 391 -6.41 24.20 -3.38
N ARG A 392 -7.13 23.78 -4.43
CA ARG A 392 -8.33 22.96 -4.31
C ARG A 392 -8.40 21.89 -5.38
N SER A 393 -9.06 20.78 -5.04
CA SER A 393 -9.43 19.75 -6.01
C SER A 393 -10.87 19.94 -6.44
N GLU A 394 -11.18 19.86 -7.74
CA GLU A 394 -12.57 19.90 -8.25
C GLU A 394 -13.32 18.57 -8.04
N GLY A 395 -12.58 17.49 -7.79
CA GLY A 395 -13.11 16.16 -7.56
C GLY A 395 -12.03 15.11 -7.38
N ILE A 396 -12.49 13.88 -7.24
CA ILE A 396 -11.68 12.67 -7.12
C ILE A 396 -12.28 11.55 -7.98
N SER A 397 -11.43 10.73 -8.59
CA SER A 397 -11.81 9.43 -9.14
C SER A 397 -10.92 8.33 -8.56
N ILE A 398 -11.49 7.14 -8.40
CA ILE A 398 -10.78 5.93 -8.01
C ILE A 398 -10.90 4.95 -9.18
N GLU A 399 -9.74 4.54 -9.67
CA GLU A 399 -9.57 3.50 -10.65
C GLU A 399 -9.11 2.24 -9.95
N ILE A 400 -9.84 1.15 -10.17
CA ILE A 400 -9.38 -0.19 -9.85
C ILE A 400 -9.16 -0.88 -11.17
N ASP A 401 -7.99 -1.46 -11.31
CA ASP A 401 -7.59 -2.22 -12.47
C ASP A 401 -7.60 -1.43 -13.78
N GLY A 402 -7.24 -0.15 -13.69
CA GLY A 402 -7.26 0.81 -14.81
C GLY A 402 -8.67 1.24 -15.25
N ARG A 403 -9.71 0.80 -14.54
CA ARG A 403 -11.11 1.17 -14.79
C ARG A 403 -11.61 2.09 -13.69
N GLU A 404 -12.20 3.23 -14.06
CA GLU A 404 -12.90 4.07 -13.09
C GLU A 404 -14.08 3.29 -12.50
N VAL A 405 -14.04 3.04 -11.18
CA VAL A 405 -15.06 2.31 -10.42
C VAL A 405 -15.85 3.22 -9.48
N TRP A 406 -15.32 4.40 -9.16
CA TRP A 406 -15.96 5.38 -8.29
C TRP A 406 -15.45 6.79 -8.59
N SER A 407 -16.31 7.80 -8.52
CA SER A 407 -15.90 9.20 -8.65
C SER A 407 -16.86 10.16 -7.93
N LEU A 408 -16.33 11.30 -7.50
CA LEU A 408 -17.07 12.39 -6.88
C LEU A 408 -16.61 13.73 -7.44
N LYS A 409 -17.57 14.53 -7.91
CA LYS A 409 -17.36 15.91 -8.38
C LYS A 409 -17.79 16.90 -7.32
N GLN A 410 -16.90 17.15 -6.36
CA GLN A 410 -17.11 18.12 -5.29
C GLN A 410 -15.79 18.85 -4.99
N GLY A 411 -15.87 20.17 -4.86
CA GLY A 411 -14.70 20.99 -4.56
C GLY A 411 -14.21 20.77 -3.13
N ALA A 412 -12.97 20.32 -2.95
CA ALA A 412 -12.36 20.07 -1.64
C ALA A 412 -11.03 20.83 -1.49
N ALA A 413 -10.60 21.08 -0.26
CA ALA A 413 -9.23 21.53 0.03
C ALA A 413 -8.23 20.38 -0.21
N GLY A 414 -8.67 19.13 -0.07
CA GLY A 414 -7.90 17.95 -0.45
C GLY A 414 -8.71 16.67 -0.30
N TYR A 415 -8.28 15.64 -1.01
CA TYR A 415 -8.76 14.27 -0.87
C TYR A 415 -7.65 13.36 -0.40
N TYR A 416 -7.97 12.44 0.50
CA TYR A 416 -7.04 11.47 1.05
C TYR A 416 -7.66 10.09 1.00
N VAL A 417 -6.89 9.12 0.53
CA VAL A 417 -7.30 7.72 0.44
C VAL A 417 -6.31 6.87 1.21
N TRP A 418 -6.83 6.00 2.06
CA TRP A 418 -6.06 4.97 2.73
C TRP A 418 -6.67 3.60 2.46
N VAL A 419 -5.83 2.57 2.50
CA VAL A 419 -6.26 1.16 2.52
C VAL A 419 -6.14 0.63 3.94
N THR A 420 -7.12 -0.15 4.38
CA THR A 420 -7.21 -0.71 5.73
C THR A 420 -7.79 -2.12 5.73
N ASP A 421 -7.67 -2.82 6.85
CA ASP A 421 -8.27 -4.14 7.08
C ASP A 421 -9.35 -3.99 8.16
N LEU A 422 -10.61 -3.90 7.75
CA LEU A 422 -11.72 -3.72 8.68
C LEU A 422 -12.06 -4.99 9.44
N ASP A 423 -11.95 -6.15 8.79
CA ASP A 423 -12.22 -7.48 9.34
C ASP A 423 -11.15 -8.47 8.89
N ALA A 424 -10.15 -8.69 9.74
CA ALA A 424 -8.99 -9.51 9.41
C ALA A 424 -9.34 -10.99 9.12
N ALA A 425 -10.59 -11.40 9.40
CA ALA A 425 -11.07 -12.76 9.14
C ALA A 425 -11.56 -12.99 7.71
N ASP A 426 -11.84 -11.94 6.93
CA ASP A 426 -12.43 -12.08 5.59
C ASP A 426 -11.43 -11.98 4.43
N GLY A 427 -10.20 -11.55 4.72
CA GLY A 427 -9.10 -11.41 3.75
C GLY A 427 -9.17 -10.14 2.90
N LYS A 428 -10.27 -9.39 2.94
CA LYS A 428 -10.51 -8.20 2.12
C LYS A 428 -9.86 -6.96 2.72
N LYS A 429 -9.62 -5.96 1.87
CA LYS A 429 -9.17 -4.64 2.28
C LYS A 429 -10.20 -3.57 1.91
N GLU A 430 -10.44 -2.64 2.81
CA GLU A 430 -11.34 -1.50 2.61
C GLU A 430 -10.56 -0.22 2.30
N LEU A 431 -11.23 0.70 1.61
CA LEU A 431 -10.73 2.05 1.42
C LEU A 431 -11.37 2.99 2.43
N VAL A 432 -10.55 3.82 3.08
CA VAL A 432 -11.01 4.99 3.81
C VAL A 432 -10.78 6.23 2.96
N LEU A 433 -11.85 6.95 2.67
CA LEU A 433 -11.84 8.16 1.85
C LEU A 433 -12.23 9.37 2.69
N LYS A 434 -11.32 10.33 2.82
CA LYS A 434 -11.57 11.63 3.49
C LYS A 434 -11.61 12.74 2.45
N GLY A 435 -12.69 13.53 2.49
CA GLY A 435 -12.79 14.80 1.80
C GLY A 435 -12.66 15.94 2.82
N GLN A 436 -11.64 16.77 2.63
CA GLN A 436 -11.31 17.85 3.55
C GLN A 436 -11.78 19.22 3.01
N GLU A 437 -12.33 20.04 3.90
CA GLU A 437 -12.64 21.45 3.68
C GLU A 437 -11.58 22.36 4.33
N GLU A 438 -11.79 23.68 4.25
CA GLU A 438 -10.97 24.66 4.97
C GLU A 438 -11.04 24.43 6.50
N ASN A 439 -9.98 24.83 7.21
CA ASN A 439 -9.86 24.69 8.68
C ASN A 439 -9.93 23.24 9.20
N ASP A 440 -9.44 22.29 8.40
CA ASP A 440 -9.36 20.85 8.71
C ASP A 440 -10.72 20.16 8.95
N CYS A 441 -11.83 20.83 8.60
CA CYS A 441 -13.14 20.21 8.60
C CYS A 441 -13.23 19.10 7.56
N ILE A 442 -14.08 18.11 7.83
CA ILE A 442 -14.41 17.03 6.91
C ILE A 442 -15.86 17.19 6.45
N PHE A 443 -16.10 17.01 5.17
CA PHE A 443 -17.46 16.87 4.64
C PHE A 443 -17.83 15.41 4.36
N MET A 444 -16.83 14.53 4.32
CA MET A 444 -17.00 13.09 4.14
C MET A 444 -15.86 12.33 4.80
N LEU A 445 -16.19 11.18 5.39
CA LEU A 445 -15.24 10.17 5.82
C LEU A 445 -15.86 8.80 5.57
N LYS A 446 -15.69 8.28 4.37
CA LYS A 446 -16.34 7.07 3.88
C LYS A 446 -15.45 5.84 4.05
N LEU A 447 -16.06 4.69 4.34
CA LEU A 447 -15.45 3.39 4.08
C LEU A 447 -16.09 2.77 2.84
N LEU A 448 -15.25 2.25 1.96
CA LEU A 448 -15.66 1.59 0.72
C LEU A 448 -15.08 0.17 0.69
N SER A 449 -15.87 -0.81 0.27
CA SER A 449 -15.41 -2.17 0.00
C SER A 449 -15.52 -2.47 -1.50
N TYR A 450 -14.56 -3.21 -2.05
CA TYR A 450 -14.58 -3.61 -3.45
C TYR A 450 -15.30 -4.94 -3.61
N GLU A 451 -16.46 -4.93 -4.28
CA GLU A 451 -17.21 -6.15 -4.58
C GLU A 451 -17.93 -6.04 -5.93
N ASN A 452 -17.96 -7.14 -6.69
CA ASN A 452 -18.62 -7.22 -8.00
C ASN A 452 -18.15 -6.13 -8.99
N ASP A 453 -16.83 -5.93 -9.11
CA ASP A 453 -16.19 -4.94 -9.97
C ASP A 453 -16.60 -3.47 -9.70
N ALA A 454 -17.02 -3.16 -8.47
CA ALA A 454 -17.43 -1.83 -8.06
C ALA A 454 -17.07 -1.55 -6.60
N LEU A 455 -16.87 -0.26 -6.27
CA LEU A 455 -16.77 0.17 -4.88
C LEU A 455 -18.17 0.38 -4.30
N LYS A 456 -18.48 -0.37 -3.24
CA LYS A 456 -19.67 -0.21 -2.43
C LYS A 456 -19.35 0.62 -1.20
N GLU A 457 -20.15 1.65 -0.96
CA GLU A 457 -20.09 2.40 0.27
C GLU A 457 -20.61 1.56 1.45
N LEU A 458 -19.75 1.33 2.43
CA LEU A 458 -20.10 0.71 3.71
C LEU A 458 -20.75 1.72 4.65
N GLY A 459 -20.37 2.99 4.55
CA GLY A 459 -20.99 4.11 5.25
C GLY A 459 -20.13 5.38 5.23
N ASP A 460 -20.69 6.47 5.79
CA ASP A 460 -20.01 7.76 5.97
C ASP A 460 -20.08 8.18 7.44
N LEU A 461 -18.91 8.32 8.08
CA LEU A 461 -18.86 8.76 9.47
C LEU A 461 -19.31 10.21 9.63
N ALA A 462 -19.12 11.06 8.61
CA ALA A 462 -19.56 12.46 8.66
C ALA A 462 -21.09 12.60 8.72
N GLU A 463 -21.82 11.58 8.23
CA GLU A 463 -23.29 11.51 8.29
C GLU A 463 -23.79 10.71 9.51
N THR A 464 -22.89 10.11 10.29
CA THR A 464 -23.26 9.24 11.41
C THR A 464 -23.64 10.07 12.63
N SER A 465 -24.80 9.76 13.22
CA SER A 465 -25.22 10.36 14.48
C SER A 465 -24.29 9.95 15.62
N VAL A 466 -23.72 10.92 16.33
CA VAL A 466 -22.82 10.70 17.47
C VAL A 466 -23.40 11.25 18.76
N LEU A 467 -22.93 10.71 19.88
CA LEU A 467 -23.30 11.09 21.24
C LEU A 467 -24.82 11.08 21.44
N ASN A 468 -25.50 10.01 21.05
CA ASN A 468 -26.96 9.88 21.11
C ASN A 468 -27.73 10.96 20.30
N GLY A 469 -27.11 11.49 19.24
CA GLY A 469 -27.68 12.53 18.40
C GLY A 469 -27.56 13.94 18.97
N THR A 470 -26.78 14.13 20.03
CA THR A 470 -26.50 15.47 20.57
C THR A 470 -25.21 16.08 20.02
N GLY A 471 -24.44 15.33 19.22
CA GLY A 471 -23.18 15.79 18.66
C GLY A 471 -23.07 15.58 17.16
N ASN A 472 -22.02 16.16 16.58
CA ASN A 472 -21.69 16.06 15.17
C ASN A 472 -20.20 15.74 14.97
N LEU A 473 -19.86 15.11 13.85
CA LEU A 473 -18.49 14.81 13.48
C LEU A 473 -18.04 15.72 12.32
N TYR A 474 -17.52 16.90 12.65
CA TYR A 474 -17.06 17.88 11.64
C TYR A 474 -15.55 17.91 11.45
N ARG A 475 -14.79 17.49 12.46
CA ARG A 475 -13.33 17.47 12.43
C ARG A 475 -12.86 16.28 13.25
N ILE A 476 -11.79 15.65 12.80
CA ILE A 476 -11.03 14.65 13.56
C ILE A 476 -9.64 15.23 13.82
N SER A 477 -8.97 14.74 14.87
CA SER A 477 -7.61 15.18 15.20
C SER A 477 -6.69 15.15 13.97
N SER A 478 -5.80 16.14 13.88
CA SER A 478 -4.88 16.31 12.74
C SER A 478 -3.40 16.09 13.09
N TRP A 479 -3.05 15.81 14.36
CA TRP A 479 -1.66 15.61 14.79
C TRP A 479 -1.59 14.84 16.14
N ASP A 480 -1.11 13.59 16.12
CA ASP A 480 -0.65 12.86 17.31
C ASP A 480 0.71 12.24 16.97
N GLU A 481 1.80 12.91 17.36
CA GLU A 481 3.19 12.55 16.99
C GLU A 481 3.64 11.16 17.51
N GLY A 482 2.80 10.45 18.27
CA GLY A 482 3.10 9.09 18.74
C GLY A 482 2.59 7.96 17.85
N TYR A 483 1.50 8.18 17.11
CA TYR A 483 0.84 7.18 16.26
C TYR A 483 0.05 7.94 15.19
N GLY A 484 0.51 7.91 13.94
CA GLY A 484 -0.10 8.63 12.80
C GLY A 484 -1.51 8.18 12.39
N ASN A 485 -2.32 7.67 13.33
CA ASN A 485 -3.60 7.03 13.11
C ASN A 485 -4.72 7.85 13.78
N TYR A 486 -5.31 8.80 13.05
CA TYR A 486 -6.51 9.55 13.46
C TYR A 486 -7.75 8.68 13.65
N ILE A 487 -7.71 7.51 13.03
CA ILE A 487 -8.71 6.46 13.02
C ILE A 487 -7.98 5.19 13.47
N LYS A 488 -8.59 4.40 14.33
CA LYS A 488 -8.08 3.09 14.77
C LYS A 488 -9.03 2.00 14.29
N ILE A 489 -8.54 1.00 13.56
CA ILE A 489 -9.34 -0.10 12.98
C ILE A 489 -8.73 -1.46 13.38
N PRO A 490 -9.09 -2.04 14.53
CA PRO A 490 -8.50 -3.28 15.03
C PRO A 490 -8.68 -4.54 14.16
N GLY A 491 -9.41 -4.49 13.04
CA GLY A 491 -9.69 -5.68 12.23
C GLY A 491 -10.79 -6.58 12.82
N ASP A 492 -11.62 -6.06 13.74
CA ASP A 492 -12.76 -6.78 14.35
C ASP A 492 -14.13 -6.22 13.91
N GLY A 493 -14.15 -5.46 12.82
CA GLY A 493 -15.32 -4.73 12.31
C GLY A 493 -15.64 -3.44 13.08
N THR A 494 -14.81 -3.03 14.04
CA THR A 494 -14.94 -1.75 14.74
C THR A 494 -13.91 -0.72 14.28
N LEU A 495 -14.21 0.55 14.54
CA LEU A 495 -13.26 1.64 14.40
C LEU A 495 -13.40 2.65 15.53
N SER A 496 -12.39 3.46 15.78
CA SER A 496 -12.45 4.60 16.70
C SER A 496 -11.76 5.84 16.14
N VAL A 497 -12.30 7.02 16.44
CA VAL A 497 -11.72 8.32 16.03
C VAL A 497 -11.63 9.26 17.23
N TRP A 498 -10.70 10.21 17.17
CA TRP A 498 -10.68 11.36 18.06
C TRP A 498 -11.38 12.54 17.39
N ALA A 499 -12.66 12.72 17.73
CA ALA A 499 -13.50 13.78 17.19
C ALA A 499 -13.17 15.12 17.87
N ASP A 500 -13.00 16.17 17.09
CA ASP A 500 -12.74 17.50 17.60
C ASP A 500 -14.05 18.20 17.96
N THR A 501 -14.20 18.49 19.25
CA THR A 501 -15.30 19.28 19.82
C THR A 501 -16.67 18.86 19.25
N PRO A 502 -17.05 17.56 19.32
CA PRO A 502 -18.26 17.06 18.69
C PRO A 502 -19.54 17.62 19.32
N VAL A 503 -19.45 18.24 20.51
CA VAL A 503 -20.52 19.04 21.11
C VAL A 503 -19.98 20.42 21.47
N PHE A 504 -20.65 21.46 20.98
CA PHE A 504 -20.27 22.83 21.29
C PHE A 504 -20.98 23.29 22.56
N VAL A 505 -20.21 23.60 23.61
CA VAL A 505 -20.73 24.25 24.82
C VAL A 505 -19.83 25.42 25.19
N ASN A 506 -20.43 26.59 25.31
CA ASN A 506 -19.73 27.82 25.62
C ASN A 506 -18.99 27.73 26.98
N GLY A 507 -17.72 28.16 27.02
CA GLY A 507 -16.88 28.11 28.23
C GLY A 507 -16.15 26.79 28.49
N LEU A 508 -16.42 25.71 27.74
CA LEU A 508 -15.63 24.48 27.82
C LEU A 508 -14.36 24.52 26.95
N GLY A 509 -14.42 25.18 25.79
CA GLY A 509 -13.31 25.27 24.83
C GLY A 509 -13.13 24.03 23.96
N CYS A 510 -11.97 23.89 23.30
CA CYS A 510 -11.67 22.76 22.39
C CYS A 510 -11.29 21.49 23.14
N TYR A 511 -11.78 20.34 22.69
CA TYR A 511 -11.35 19.06 23.22
C TYR A 511 -11.53 17.97 22.16
N TYR A 512 -10.68 16.95 22.22
CA TYR A 512 -10.89 15.73 21.47
C TYR A 512 -11.68 14.73 22.30
N VAL A 513 -12.68 14.10 21.68
CA VAL A 513 -13.50 13.03 22.28
C VAL A 513 -13.26 11.75 21.52
N LYS A 514 -12.97 10.68 22.23
CA LYS A 514 -12.84 9.37 21.61
C LYS A 514 -14.22 8.79 21.32
N LEU A 515 -14.51 8.57 20.04
CA LEU A 515 -15.76 7.95 19.60
C LEU A 515 -15.45 6.63 18.93
N SER A 516 -16.18 5.57 19.29
CA SER A 516 -16.03 4.23 18.70
C SER A 516 -17.29 3.87 17.93
N PHE A 517 -17.12 3.10 16.85
CA PHE A 517 -18.17 2.73 15.92
C PHE A 517 -18.02 1.26 15.54
N ARG A 518 -19.15 0.64 15.20
CA ARG A 518 -19.19 -0.65 14.51
C ARG A 518 -19.65 -0.44 13.08
N CYS A 519 -18.88 -0.99 12.15
CA CYS A 519 -19.28 -1.08 10.76
C CYS A 519 -20.25 -2.26 10.58
N SER A 520 -21.22 -2.09 9.69
CA SER A 520 -22.16 -3.14 9.30
C SER A 520 -22.66 -2.86 7.89
N ASP A 521 -23.35 -3.82 7.27
CA ASP A 521 -23.95 -3.65 5.93
C ASP A 521 -24.87 -2.42 5.78
N ASN A 522 -25.36 -1.86 6.90
CA ASN A 522 -26.30 -0.74 6.91
C ASN A 522 -25.65 0.60 7.33
N GLY A 523 -24.31 0.70 7.33
CA GLY A 523 -23.62 1.89 7.81
C GLY A 523 -22.97 1.72 9.18
N PHE A 524 -22.49 2.84 9.70
CA PHE A 524 -21.89 2.93 11.02
C PHE A 524 -22.94 3.07 12.11
N THR A 525 -22.70 2.37 13.22
CA THR A 525 -23.40 2.63 14.48
C THR A 525 -22.37 3.01 15.53
N GLN A 526 -22.53 4.18 16.14
CA GLN A 526 -21.70 4.58 17.27
C GLN A 526 -21.93 3.61 18.45
N LEU A 527 -20.85 3.08 19.00
CA LEU A 527 -20.87 2.29 20.24
C LEU A 527 -21.10 3.23 21.41
N GLN A 528 -22.24 3.08 22.08
CA GLN A 528 -22.59 3.91 23.23
C GLN A 528 -21.73 3.56 24.45
N GLN A 529 -21.32 4.61 25.17
CA GLN A 529 -20.52 4.53 26.39
C GLN A 529 -21.17 5.41 27.47
N ASP A 530 -21.04 5.00 28.73
CA ASP A 530 -21.51 5.79 29.87
C ASP A 530 -20.62 7.02 30.09
N GLU A 531 -19.32 6.89 29.80
CA GLU A 531 -18.32 7.96 29.86
C GLU A 531 -17.49 7.95 28.56
N TYR A 532 -17.35 9.09 27.91
CA TYR A 532 -16.49 9.26 26.74
C TYR A 532 -15.19 9.96 27.13
N GLU A 533 -14.07 9.37 26.74
CA GLU A 533 -12.73 9.87 27.03
C GLU A 533 -12.47 11.22 26.36
N MET A 534 -11.87 12.15 27.09
CA MET A 534 -11.50 13.49 26.61
C MET A 534 -9.99 13.72 26.69
N LYS A 535 -9.43 14.42 25.70
CA LYS A 535 -8.07 14.98 25.76
C LYS A 535 -8.00 16.37 25.15
N VAL A 536 -7.03 17.18 25.56
CA VAL A 536 -6.78 18.48 24.90
C VAL A 536 -5.94 18.31 23.64
N PRO A 537 -6.02 19.24 22.67
CA PRO A 537 -5.12 19.23 21.53
C PRO A 537 -3.65 19.36 21.95
N TRP A 538 -2.79 18.49 21.41
CA TRP A 538 -1.39 18.35 21.84
C TRP A 538 -0.52 19.60 21.63
N MET A 539 -0.94 20.53 20.75
CA MET A 539 -0.28 21.83 20.55
C MET A 539 -0.14 22.65 21.86
N TYR A 540 -0.88 22.29 22.92
CA TYR A 540 -0.82 22.92 24.23
C TYR A 540 -0.02 22.15 25.30
N GLY A 541 0.37 20.89 25.07
CA GLY A 541 1.24 20.07 25.92
C GLY A 541 0.71 19.70 27.33
N GLU A 542 -0.26 20.42 27.86
CA GLU A 542 -0.83 20.28 29.21
C GLU A 542 -2.36 20.40 29.14
N PRO A 543 -3.13 19.64 29.96
CA PRO A 543 -4.59 19.78 30.03
C PRO A 543 -5.00 21.21 30.38
N PHE A 544 -6.13 21.67 29.85
CA PHE A 544 -6.69 22.95 30.24
C PHE A 544 -7.00 22.96 31.74
N VAL A 545 -6.51 24.00 32.42
CA VAL A 545 -6.79 24.24 33.83
C VAL A 545 -7.94 25.23 33.93
N TYR A 546 -9.03 24.81 34.57
CA TYR A 546 -10.23 25.59 34.77
C TYR A 546 -10.27 26.11 36.20
N THR A 547 -10.25 27.43 36.37
CA THR A 547 -10.29 28.10 37.68
C THR A 547 -11.70 28.61 37.99
N ALA A 548 -12.29 28.13 39.08
CA ALA A 548 -13.68 28.43 39.43
C ALA A 548 -13.91 29.91 39.74
N GLN A 549 -14.93 30.52 39.15
CA GLN A 549 -15.33 31.91 39.46
C GLN A 549 -16.27 32.02 40.67
N ALA A 550 -16.96 30.94 41.00
CA ALA A 550 -17.98 30.87 42.03
C ALA A 550 -17.93 29.52 42.75
N ALA A 551 -18.73 29.36 43.79
CA ALA A 551 -18.92 28.05 44.41
C ALA A 551 -19.70 27.13 43.45
N LEU A 552 -19.10 26.02 43.01
CA LEU A 552 -19.68 25.11 42.02
C LEU A 552 -19.91 23.72 42.62
N PRO A 553 -21.14 23.18 42.60
CA PRO A 553 -21.42 21.84 43.09
C PRO A 553 -20.96 20.77 42.08
N PHE A 554 -20.35 19.71 42.59
CA PHE A 554 -20.00 18.51 41.83
C PHE A 554 -20.72 17.29 42.40
N PHE A 555 -20.95 16.28 41.56
CA PHE A 555 -21.77 15.11 41.86
C PHE A 555 -21.07 13.81 41.50
N ASP A 556 -21.46 12.69 42.11
CA ASP A 556 -20.85 11.37 41.85
C ASP A 556 -21.28 10.79 40.49
N SER A 557 -22.46 11.16 39.99
CA SER A 557 -23.01 10.73 38.70
C SER A 557 -23.68 11.89 37.93
N PRO A 558 -23.70 11.86 36.58
CA PRO A 558 -24.52 12.76 35.77
C PRO A 558 -26.00 12.78 36.17
N GLU A 559 -26.56 11.63 36.55
CA GLU A 559 -27.98 11.46 36.87
C GLU A 559 -28.44 12.22 38.11
N ASP A 560 -27.51 12.55 39.01
CA ASP A 560 -27.81 13.26 40.26
C ASP A 560 -28.05 14.77 40.03
N GLN A 561 -27.78 15.28 38.84
CA GLN A 561 -27.82 16.71 38.55
C GLN A 561 -29.18 17.19 38.00
N PRO A 562 -29.57 18.45 38.24
CA PRO A 562 -28.93 19.46 39.10
C PRO A 562 -29.44 19.42 40.55
N SER A 563 -30.25 18.42 40.93
CA SER A 563 -31.10 18.45 42.14
C SER A 563 -30.68 17.51 43.27
N GLY A 564 -29.68 16.67 43.04
CA GLY A 564 -29.11 15.75 44.00
C GLY A 564 -28.27 16.44 45.08
N VAL A 565 -27.69 15.64 45.97
CA VAL A 565 -26.76 16.14 46.99
C VAL A 565 -25.36 16.20 46.38
N PRO A 566 -24.69 17.37 46.35
CA PRO A 566 -23.33 17.46 45.84
C PRO A 566 -22.38 16.57 46.65
N SER A 567 -21.47 15.87 45.98
CA SER A 567 -20.39 15.12 46.62
C SER A 567 -19.33 16.05 47.20
N PHE A 568 -19.07 17.17 46.51
CA PHE A 568 -18.27 18.29 47.01
C PHE A 568 -18.68 19.61 46.36
N ILE A 569 -18.14 20.71 46.88
CA ILE A 569 -18.29 22.05 46.34
C ILE A 569 -16.90 22.61 46.08
N LEU A 570 -16.68 23.07 44.85
CA LEU A 570 -15.48 23.77 44.44
C LEU A 570 -15.57 25.23 44.90
N ASP A 571 -14.56 25.74 45.61
CA ASP A 571 -14.55 27.14 46.05
C ASP A 571 -13.99 28.07 44.95
N PRO A 572 -14.34 29.38 44.94
CA PRO A 572 -13.77 30.33 43.99
C PRO A 572 -12.23 30.34 44.05
N GLY A 573 -11.58 30.15 42.90
CA GLY A 573 -10.12 30.07 42.78
C GLY A 573 -9.55 28.64 42.77
N ASP A 574 -10.35 27.63 43.11
CA ASP A 574 -9.92 26.23 42.95
C ASP A 574 -9.81 25.85 41.47
N GLN A 575 -8.92 24.90 41.17
CA GLN A 575 -8.52 24.53 39.82
C GLN A 575 -8.78 23.06 39.49
N MET A 576 -9.29 22.80 38.29
CA MET A 576 -9.69 21.48 37.81
C MET A 576 -9.22 21.23 36.37
N TYR A 577 -9.11 19.98 35.95
CA TYR A 577 -9.00 19.57 34.54
C TYR A 577 -10.13 18.61 34.14
N CYS A 578 -10.49 18.62 32.86
CA CYS A 578 -11.50 17.72 32.30
C CYS A 578 -10.95 16.30 32.13
N LEU A 579 -11.78 15.29 32.41
CA LEU A 579 -11.45 13.87 32.29
C LEU A 579 -12.28 13.17 31.22
N ALA A 580 -13.60 13.40 31.25
CA ALA A 580 -14.56 12.67 30.43
C ALA A 580 -15.83 13.50 30.26
N LEU A 581 -16.64 13.14 29.26
CA LEU A 581 -17.97 13.69 29.09
C LEU A 581 -19.04 12.60 29.07
N ALA A 582 -20.27 13.00 29.37
CA ALA A 582 -21.47 12.23 29.09
C ALA A 582 -22.51 13.16 28.41
N PRO A 583 -23.16 12.69 27.32
CA PRO A 583 -24.14 13.50 26.60
C PRO A 583 -25.37 13.79 27.45
N CYS A 584 -25.94 15.00 27.31
CA CYS A 584 -27.21 15.38 27.92
C CYS A 584 -28.21 15.91 26.88
N THR A 585 -27.91 17.06 26.26
CA THR A 585 -28.65 17.64 25.13
C THR A 585 -27.67 18.31 24.16
N GLU A 586 -28.14 18.87 23.04
CA GLU A 586 -27.27 19.60 22.09
C GLU A 586 -26.57 20.83 22.72
N GLU A 587 -27.18 21.45 23.74
CA GLU A 587 -26.69 22.68 24.39
C GLU A 587 -26.07 22.42 25.79
N LEU A 588 -26.12 21.17 26.26
CA LEU A 588 -25.70 20.81 27.62
C LEU A 588 -24.93 19.50 27.61
N ILE A 589 -23.82 19.46 28.34
CA ILE A 589 -23.07 18.23 28.57
C ILE A 589 -22.71 18.08 30.04
N PHE A 590 -22.60 16.83 30.48
CA PHE A 590 -21.96 16.54 31.75
C PHE A 590 -20.47 16.38 31.51
N VAL A 591 -19.67 17.07 32.31
CA VAL A 591 -18.21 16.96 32.27
C VAL A 591 -17.75 16.44 33.63
N LYS A 592 -16.95 15.38 33.58
CA LYS A 592 -16.22 14.86 34.71
C LYS A 592 -14.93 15.65 34.83
N MET A 593 -14.67 16.22 35.99
CA MET A 593 -13.46 16.97 36.26
C MET A 593 -12.77 16.47 37.52
N GLU A 594 -11.46 16.67 37.59
CA GLU A 594 -10.63 16.33 38.74
C GLU A 594 -9.80 17.54 39.17
N ARG A 595 -9.64 17.72 40.49
CA ARG A 595 -8.77 18.78 41.04
C ARG A 595 -7.34 18.56 40.55
N THR A 596 -6.61 19.64 40.33
CA THR A 596 -5.21 19.58 39.87
C THR A 596 -4.27 18.88 40.86
N ASP A 597 -4.66 18.75 42.13
CA ASP A 597 -3.93 17.99 43.16
C ASP A 597 -4.38 16.52 43.29
N GLY A 598 -5.36 16.08 42.51
CA GLY A 598 -5.91 14.72 42.49
C GLY A 598 -6.75 14.36 43.72
N SER A 599 -7.18 15.33 44.53
CA SER A 599 -7.88 15.04 45.79
C SER A 599 -9.37 14.71 45.63
N GLU A 600 -10.05 15.34 44.68
CA GLU A 600 -11.49 15.14 44.43
C GLU A 600 -11.78 15.14 42.92
N LYS A 601 -12.77 14.33 42.52
CA LYS A 601 -13.30 14.29 41.16
C LYS A 601 -14.80 14.10 41.18
N GLY A 602 -15.49 14.67 40.20
CA GLY A 602 -16.94 14.55 40.09
C GLY A 602 -17.45 15.11 38.78
N TRP A 603 -18.77 15.03 38.62
CA TRP A 603 -19.49 15.50 37.46
C TRP A 603 -20.11 16.87 37.72
N MET A 604 -20.14 17.69 36.68
CA MET A 604 -20.91 18.93 36.65
C MET A 604 -21.55 19.14 35.27
N LEU A 605 -22.70 19.82 35.24
CA LEU A 605 -23.41 20.21 34.03
C LEU A 605 -22.81 21.52 33.51
N PHE A 606 -22.23 21.47 32.31
CA PHE A 606 -21.81 22.67 31.57
C PHE A 606 -23.00 23.26 30.81
N SER A 607 -23.05 24.59 30.77
CA SER A 607 -24.10 25.38 30.10
C SER A 607 -23.50 26.65 29.52
N GLU A 608 -24.32 27.46 28.83
CA GLU A 608 -23.95 28.77 28.27
C GLU A 608 -23.42 29.81 29.28
N THR A 609 -23.48 29.53 30.58
CA THR A 609 -22.94 30.42 31.60
C THR A 609 -21.44 30.18 31.79
N GLN A 610 -20.63 31.24 31.70
CA GLN A 610 -19.20 31.12 31.98
C GLN A 610 -18.95 30.87 33.48
N LEU A 611 -18.64 29.61 33.84
CA LEU A 611 -18.41 29.18 35.22
C LEU A 611 -16.94 29.27 35.66
N PHE A 612 -16.02 29.35 34.69
CA PHE A 612 -14.57 29.34 34.89
C PHE A 612 -13.91 30.58 34.27
N THR A 613 -12.80 31.06 34.83
CA THR A 613 -12.16 32.30 34.37
C THR A 613 -11.59 32.21 32.97
N GLU A 614 -11.15 31.02 32.58
CA GLU A 614 -10.53 30.70 31.33
C GLU A 614 -11.59 30.58 30.22
N LEU A 615 -11.21 31.01 29.02
CA LEU A 615 -11.89 30.67 27.77
C LEU A 615 -10.88 29.85 26.98
N PRO A 616 -10.82 28.52 27.18
CA PRO A 616 -9.91 27.70 26.40
C PRO A 616 -10.24 27.89 24.92
N GLY A 617 -9.21 27.95 24.08
CA GLY A 617 -9.23 28.58 22.74
C GLY A 617 -10.33 28.15 21.78
N TRP A 618 -10.42 28.87 20.65
CA TRP A 618 -11.37 28.65 19.57
C TRP A 618 -11.32 27.23 19.00
N GLY A 619 -12.48 26.58 18.95
CA GLY A 619 -12.70 25.29 18.29
C GLY A 619 -13.33 25.45 16.93
#